data_AF-A0A829H4W9-F1
#
_entry.id   AF-A0A829H4W9-F1
#
_cell.length_a   1.000
_cell.length_b   1.000
_cell.length_c   1.000
_cell.angle_alpha   90.00
_cell.angle_beta   90.00
_cell.angle_gamma   90.00
#
_symmetry.space_group_name_H-M   'P 1'
#
loop_
_entity.id
_entity.type
_entity.pdbx_description
1 polymer ?
#
loop_
_entity_poly.entity_id
_entity_poly.type
_entity_poly.pdbx_seq_one_letter_code
_entity_poly.pdbx_strand_id
1 'polypeptide(L)'
;MIHNSTIDYQLNHRSIRAFKPQNLSDDQLTTLYEAARHASTSMFMQQFSILHVTDPAKRAAIRRLGRQPYIGQNGDLLIFLVDLYRNQKIRQAAGKDDGRTLQTSSNKPLRTQFRLFRILCSLPKAWIWAV
;
A
#
# COMPACT_ATOMS: atom_id res chain seq x y z
N MET A 1 17.64 -25.59 -11.72
CA MET A 1 16.75 -24.76 -10.88
C MET A 1 15.43 -25.51 -10.73
N ILE A 2 14.75 -25.48 -9.58
CA ILE A 2 13.43 -26.10 -9.46
C ILE A 2 12.43 -25.18 -10.19
N HIS A 3 11.65 -25.75 -11.12
CA HIS A 3 10.69 -25.00 -11.94
C HIS A 3 9.26 -25.32 -11.53
N ASN A 4 8.45 -24.28 -11.39
CA ASN A 4 6.99 -24.31 -11.36
C ASN A 4 6.46 -22.93 -11.75
N SER A 5 5.17 -22.86 -12.07
CA SER A 5 4.54 -21.62 -12.54
C SER A 5 4.79 -20.43 -11.61
N THR A 6 4.65 -20.60 -10.29
CA THR A 6 4.87 -19.52 -9.31
C THR A 6 6.31 -19.01 -9.32
N ILE A 7 7.30 -19.92 -9.29
CA ILE A 7 8.72 -19.56 -9.29
C ILE A 7 9.08 -18.85 -10.61
N ASP A 8 8.60 -19.38 -11.74
CA ASP A 8 8.88 -18.81 -13.05
C ASP A 8 8.28 -17.40 -13.19
N TYR A 9 7.04 -17.17 -12.69
CA TYR A 9 6.43 -15.83 -12.66
C TYR A 9 7.20 -14.86 -11.75
N GLN A 10 7.65 -15.30 -10.57
CA GLN A 10 8.42 -14.47 -9.64
C GLN A 10 9.77 -14.04 -10.24
N LEU A 11 10.49 -14.96 -10.89
CA LEU A 11 11.78 -14.66 -11.52
C LEU A 11 11.63 -13.80 -12.78
N ASN A 12 10.49 -13.89 -13.46
CA ASN A 12 10.18 -13.05 -14.62
C ASN A 12 9.59 -11.67 -14.25
N HIS A 13 9.39 -11.35 -12.97
CA HIS A 13 8.79 -10.09 -12.55
C HIS A 13 9.61 -8.87 -13.04
N ARG A 14 8.92 -7.90 -13.66
CA ARG A 14 9.47 -6.60 -14.07
C ARG A 14 8.48 -5.50 -13.72
N SER A 15 8.98 -4.34 -13.29
CA SER A 15 8.13 -3.15 -13.10
C SER A 15 7.70 -2.60 -14.46
N ILE A 16 6.41 -2.66 -14.75
CA ILE A 16 5.81 -2.13 -15.97
C ILE A 16 5.42 -0.66 -15.75
N ARG A 17 5.71 0.20 -16.74
CA ARG A 17 5.43 1.66 -16.68
C ARG A 17 4.73 2.20 -17.93
N ALA A 18 4.27 1.30 -18.80
CA ALA A 18 3.50 1.60 -19.99
C ALA A 18 2.34 0.61 -20.03
N PHE A 19 1.11 1.12 -19.87
CA PHE A 19 -0.10 0.30 -19.76
C PHE A 19 -1.07 0.63 -20.88
N LYS A 20 -1.82 -0.38 -21.31
CA LYS A 20 -2.94 -0.20 -22.25
C LYS A 20 -4.05 0.60 -21.55
N PRO A 21 -4.86 1.39 -22.28
CA PRO A 21 -6.00 2.12 -21.73
C PRO A 21 -7.18 1.18 -21.42
N GLN A 22 -6.93 0.16 -20.59
CA GLN A 22 -7.88 -0.88 -20.21
C GLN A 22 -7.80 -1.07 -18.69
N ASN A 23 -8.94 -0.97 -18.02
CA ASN A 23 -9.06 -1.29 -16.60
C ASN A 23 -9.24 -2.79 -16.41
N LEU A 24 -8.94 -3.26 -15.21
CA LEU A 24 -9.19 -4.61 -14.76
C LEU A 24 -10.69 -4.87 -14.63
N SER A 25 -11.09 -6.13 -14.80
CA SER A 25 -12.46 -6.55 -14.47
C SER A 25 -12.65 -6.66 -12.96
N ASP A 26 -13.90 -6.66 -12.52
CA ASP A 26 -14.24 -6.82 -11.09
C ASP A 26 -13.73 -8.15 -10.52
N ASP A 27 -13.76 -9.23 -11.30
CA ASP A 27 -13.21 -10.54 -10.90
C ASP A 27 -11.69 -10.50 -10.72
N GLN A 28 -10.98 -9.77 -11.60
CA GLN A 28 -9.54 -9.58 -11.49
C GLN A 28 -9.19 -8.77 -10.24
N LEU A 29 -9.91 -7.67 -10.01
CA LEU A 29 -9.74 -6.85 -8.80
C LEU A 29 -10.02 -7.66 -7.54
N THR A 30 -11.11 -8.43 -7.53
CA THR A 30 -11.48 -9.30 -6.41
C THR A 30 -10.40 -10.33 -6.12
N THR A 31 -9.87 -10.99 -7.15
CA THR A 31 -8.76 -11.94 -7.02
C THR A 31 -7.51 -11.29 -6.41
N LEU A 32 -7.16 -10.07 -6.86
CA LEU A 32 -6.03 -9.33 -6.30
C LEU A 32 -6.26 -8.95 -4.82
N TYR A 33 -7.48 -8.54 -4.47
CA TYR A 33 -7.82 -8.19 -3.08
C TYR A 33 -7.83 -9.42 -2.16
N GLU A 34 -8.29 -10.57 -2.62
CA GLU A 34 -8.20 -11.84 -1.87
C GLU A 34 -6.73 -12.22 -1.66
N ALA A 35 -5.93 -12.24 -2.74
CA ALA A 35 -4.50 -12.54 -2.64
C ALA A 35 -3.77 -11.63 -1.64
N ALA A 36 -4.07 -10.33 -1.65
CA ALA A 36 -3.50 -9.37 -0.70
C ALA A 36 -3.91 -9.65 0.75
N ARG A 37 -5.17 -10.05 1.00
CA ARG A 37 -5.66 -10.40 2.35
C ARG A 37 -5.02 -11.65 2.93
N HIS A 38 -4.53 -12.54 2.06
CA HIS A 38 -3.85 -13.77 2.46
C HIS A 38 -2.35 -13.59 2.75
N ALA A 39 -1.80 -12.39 2.59
CA ALA A 39 -0.43 -12.10 3.02
C ALA A 39 -0.31 -12.22 4.56
N SER A 40 0.85 -12.66 5.04
CA SER A 40 1.13 -12.74 6.47
C SER A 40 1.00 -11.36 7.11
N THR A 41 0.45 -11.29 8.32
CA THR A 41 0.33 -10.03 9.06
C THR A 41 0.81 -10.21 10.49
N SER A 42 1.60 -9.25 10.98
CA SER A 42 2.07 -9.29 12.37
C SER A 42 0.88 -9.27 13.33
N MET A 43 0.87 -10.22 14.27
CA MET A 43 -0.18 -10.33 15.29
C MET A 43 -1.61 -10.39 14.73
N PHE A 44 -1.76 -10.81 13.47
CA PHE A 44 -3.04 -10.85 12.75
C PHE A 44 -3.79 -9.51 12.67
N MET A 45 -3.07 -8.37 12.78
CA MET A 45 -3.69 -7.04 12.92
C MET A 45 -4.21 -6.41 11.61
N GLN A 46 -3.83 -6.95 10.45
CA GLN A 46 -4.26 -6.47 9.12
C GLN A 46 -4.18 -4.93 8.97
N GLN A 47 -3.01 -4.37 9.27
CA GLN A 47 -2.78 -2.91 9.41
C GLN A 47 -2.61 -2.19 8.07
N PHE A 48 -3.42 -2.54 7.08
CA PHE A 48 -3.44 -1.87 5.79
C PHE A 48 -4.85 -1.67 5.26
N SER A 49 -4.97 -0.72 4.34
CA SER A 49 -6.14 -0.51 3.50
C SER A 49 -5.69 -0.27 2.07
N ILE A 50 -6.44 -0.81 1.11
CA ILE A 50 -6.22 -0.60 -0.33
C ILE A 50 -7.27 0.40 -0.80
N LEU A 51 -6.81 1.54 -1.33
CA LEU A 51 -7.66 2.52 -1.97
C LEU A 51 -7.59 2.34 -3.49
N HIS A 52 -8.71 1.96 -4.10
CA HIS A 52 -8.88 1.92 -5.55
C HIS A 52 -9.41 3.27 -6.04
N VAL A 53 -8.56 4.03 -6.72
CA VAL A 53 -8.91 5.39 -7.18
C VAL A 53 -9.44 5.33 -8.61
N THR A 54 -10.76 5.45 -8.74
CA THR A 54 -11.46 5.42 -10.04
C THR A 54 -11.70 6.83 -10.62
N ASP A 55 -11.85 7.83 -9.75
CA ASP A 55 -12.09 9.23 -10.11
C ASP A 55 -10.94 9.84 -10.93
N PRO A 56 -11.19 10.27 -12.18
CA PRO A 56 -10.15 10.81 -13.06
C PRO A 56 -9.47 12.08 -12.53
N ALA A 57 -10.21 12.96 -11.84
CA ALA A 57 -9.66 14.20 -11.30
C ALA A 57 -8.69 13.91 -10.15
N LYS A 58 -9.04 12.96 -9.27
CA LYS A 58 -8.15 12.49 -8.19
C LYS A 58 -6.91 11.82 -8.75
N ARG A 59 -7.06 10.94 -9.75
CA ARG A 59 -5.93 10.30 -10.45
C ARG A 59 -4.99 11.32 -11.06
N ALA A 60 -5.52 12.35 -11.74
CA ALA A 60 -4.72 13.42 -12.31
C ALA A 60 -3.96 14.23 -11.25
N ALA A 61 -4.60 14.52 -10.11
CA ALA A 61 -3.96 15.21 -9.00
C ALA A 61 -2.83 14.37 -8.39
N ILE A 62 -3.05 13.08 -8.15
CA ILE A 62 -2.03 12.16 -7.64
C ILE A 62 -0.86 12.04 -8.62
N ARG A 63 -1.14 11.90 -9.92
CA ARG A 63 -0.12 11.89 -10.98
C ARG A 63 0.75 13.14 -10.96
N ARG A 64 0.12 14.32 -10.83
CA ARG A 64 0.83 15.61 -10.75
C ARG A 64 1.76 15.67 -9.54
N LEU A 65 1.31 15.18 -8.38
CA LEU A 65 2.13 15.12 -7.17
C LEU A 65 3.29 14.12 -7.31
N GLY A 66 3.04 12.96 -7.90
CA GLY A 66 4.05 11.91 -8.10
C GLY A 66 5.08 12.23 -9.20
N ARG A 67 4.82 13.22 -10.06
CA ARG A 67 5.70 13.63 -11.19
C ARG A 67 6.10 12.49 -12.12
N GLN A 68 5.29 11.44 -12.19
CA GLN A 68 5.53 10.26 -13.02
C GLN A 68 4.32 10.08 -13.95
N PRO A 69 4.52 10.04 -15.28
CA PRO A 69 3.42 10.10 -16.24
C PRO A 69 2.51 8.88 -16.17
N TYR A 70 3.04 7.71 -15.79
CA TYR A 70 2.30 6.45 -15.73
C TYR A 70 1.36 6.31 -14.53
N ILE A 71 1.52 7.15 -13.49
CA ILE A 71 0.65 7.10 -12.31
C ILE A 71 -0.77 7.50 -12.71
N GLY A 72 -1.73 6.58 -12.60
CA GLY A 72 -3.14 6.87 -12.85
C GLY A 72 -3.47 7.30 -14.28
N GLN A 73 -2.56 7.10 -15.25
CA GLN A 73 -2.80 7.42 -16.66
C GLN A 73 -3.70 6.37 -17.31
N ASN A 74 -3.28 5.11 -17.28
CA ASN A 74 -3.96 3.98 -17.90
C ASN A 74 -4.08 2.83 -16.89
N GLY A 75 -5.14 2.02 -16.99
CA GLY A 75 -5.44 0.94 -16.05
C GLY A 75 -5.90 1.42 -14.68
N ASP A 76 -5.83 0.57 -13.67
CA ASP A 76 -6.26 0.88 -12.31
C ASP A 76 -5.15 1.46 -11.44
N LEU A 77 -5.52 2.39 -10.56
CA LEU A 77 -4.63 2.97 -9.55
C LEU A 77 -5.03 2.45 -8.17
N LEU A 78 -4.19 1.60 -7.60
CA LEU A 78 -4.31 1.11 -6.23
C LEU A 78 -3.28 1.79 -5.33
N ILE A 79 -3.70 2.30 -4.18
CA ILE A 79 -2.84 2.92 -3.17
C ILE A 79 -2.93 2.11 -1.89
N PHE A 80 -1.80 1.60 -1.43
CA PHE A 80 -1.67 0.93 -0.15
C PHE A 80 -1.42 1.96 0.96
N LEU A 81 -2.26 1.91 1.98
CA LEU A 81 -2.20 2.79 3.14
C LEU A 81 -1.90 1.97 4.38
N VAL A 82 -1.06 2.51 5.27
CA VAL A 82 -0.96 2.00 6.64
C VAL A 82 -2.22 2.40 7.38
N ASP A 83 -2.97 1.42 7.88
CA ASP A 83 -4.28 1.64 8.53
C ASP A 83 -4.29 1.13 9.96
N LEU A 84 -4.11 2.06 10.90
CA LEU A 84 -4.32 1.81 12.34
C LEU A 84 -5.69 2.30 12.82
N TYR A 85 -6.43 3.01 11.97
CA TYR A 85 -7.73 3.58 12.31
C TYR A 85 -8.76 2.47 12.55
N ARG A 86 -8.74 1.39 11.75
CA ARG A 86 -9.58 0.20 11.97
C ARG A 86 -9.40 -0.37 13.37
N ASN A 87 -8.15 -0.61 13.78
CA ASN A 87 -7.83 -1.17 15.08
C ASN A 87 -8.26 -0.25 16.23
N GLN A 88 -8.08 1.06 16.07
CA GLN A 88 -8.57 2.03 17.03
C GLN A 88 -10.10 1.97 17.17
N LYS A 89 -10.84 1.90 16.05
CA LYS A 89 -12.30 1.82 16.08
C LYS A 89 -12.82 0.56 16.76
N ILE A 90 -12.16 -0.58 16.56
CA ILE A 90 -12.48 -1.82 17.26
C ILE A 90 -12.29 -1.64 18.78
N ARG A 91 -11.19 -1.01 19.21
CA ARG A 91 -10.93 -0.76 20.63
C ARG A 91 -11.94 0.19 21.27
N GLN A 92 -12.34 1.25 20.54
CA GLN A 92 -13.40 2.18 20.96
C GLN A 92 -14.73 1.45 21.15
N ALA A 93 -15.13 0.63 20.17
CA ALA A 93 -16.35 -0.16 20.26
C ALA A 93 -16.31 -1.17 21.43
N ALA A 94 -15.13 -1.67 21.77
CA ALA A 94 -14.92 -2.57 22.91
C ALA A 94 -14.81 -1.85 24.27
N GLY A 95 -14.88 -0.51 24.33
CA GLY A 95 -14.67 0.26 25.56
C GLY A 95 -13.25 0.16 26.13
N LYS A 96 -12.27 -0.26 25.31
CA LYS A 96 -10.85 -0.47 25.69
C LYS A 96 -9.93 0.54 25.00
N ASP A 97 -10.45 1.73 24.70
CA ASP A 97 -9.64 2.80 24.16
C ASP A 97 -8.66 3.28 25.24
N ASP A 98 -7.37 3.27 24.94
CA ASP A 98 -6.32 3.79 25.83
C ASP A 98 -5.99 5.25 25.53
N GLY A 99 -6.78 5.91 24.68
CA GLY A 99 -6.55 7.28 24.22
C GLY A 99 -5.37 7.41 23.26
N ARG A 100 -4.63 6.33 22.98
CA ARG A 100 -3.57 6.30 21.96
C ARG A 100 -4.21 6.08 20.61
N THR A 101 -4.86 7.13 20.13
CA THR A 101 -5.02 7.31 18.69
C THR A 101 -3.62 7.47 18.09
N LEU A 102 -3.41 7.22 16.79
CA LEU A 102 -2.43 8.00 16.02
C LEU A 102 -2.88 9.49 16.00
N GLN A 103 -3.11 10.09 17.17
CA GLN A 103 -3.14 11.52 17.31
C GLN A 103 -1.67 11.89 17.18
N THR A 104 -1.34 12.63 16.13
CA THR A 104 -0.19 13.51 16.18
C THR A 104 -0.41 14.35 17.42
N SER A 105 0.26 13.98 18.52
CA SER A 105 0.22 14.78 19.74
C SER A 105 0.68 16.17 19.32
N SER A 106 -0.22 17.14 19.47
CA SER A 106 -0.17 18.51 18.96
C SER A 106 -0.46 18.70 17.47
N ASN A 107 -1.11 19.83 17.21
CA ASN A 107 -1.19 20.57 15.95
C ASN A 107 0.21 20.97 15.41
N LYS A 108 1.20 20.06 15.47
CA LYS A 108 2.55 20.23 14.95
C LYS A 108 2.72 19.34 13.73
N PRO A 109 3.36 19.87 12.67
CA PRO A 109 3.57 19.14 11.43
C PRO A 109 4.35 17.83 11.69
N LEU A 110 3.98 16.78 10.95
CA LEU A 110 4.51 15.41 10.89
C LEU A 110 6.04 15.31 10.65
N ARG A 111 6.86 15.95 11.49
CA ARG A 111 8.32 15.96 11.33
C ARG A 111 9.06 15.02 12.28
N THR A 112 8.39 14.40 13.26
CA THR A 112 9.12 13.74 14.36
C THR A 112 8.72 12.29 14.66
N GLN A 113 7.77 11.67 13.94
CA GLN A 113 7.50 10.23 14.11
C GLN A 113 8.13 9.33 13.02
N PHE A 114 8.75 9.91 12.00
CA PHE A 114 9.63 9.19 11.05
C PHE A 114 11.10 9.16 11.52
N ARG A 115 11.38 9.19 12.83
CA ARG A 115 12.75 9.08 13.33
C ARG A 115 13.25 7.63 13.50
N LEU A 116 12.42 6.64 13.20
CA LEU A 116 12.83 5.23 13.12
C LEU A 116 12.85 4.66 11.68
N PHE A 117 12.70 5.51 10.65
CA PHE A 117 12.79 5.11 9.23
C PHE A 117 13.78 5.99 8.46
N ARG A 118 14.82 6.48 9.14
CA ARG A 118 15.94 7.21 8.51
C ARG A 118 17.29 6.52 8.71
N ILE A 119 17.28 5.20 8.70
CA ILE A 119 18.46 4.35 8.49
C ILE A 119 18.01 3.28 7.51
N LEU A 120 18.16 3.52 6.21
CA LEU A 120 18.22 2.51 5.11
C LEU A 120 18.04 3.10 3.69
N CYS A 121 17.97 4.42 3.51
CA CYS A 121 17.97 5.02 2.16
C CYS A 121 19.32 5.60 1.70
N SER A 122 20.43 5.33 2.40
CA SER A 122 21.77 5.79 2.00
C SER A 122 22.73 4.67 1.60
N LEU A 123 22.25 3.42 1.46
CA LEU A 123 23.07 2.33 0.97
C LEU A 123 22.65 1.97 -0.47
N PRO A 124 23.54 2.16 -1.46
CA PRO A 124 23.30 1.62 -2.79
C PRO A 124 23.39 0.10 -2.66
N LYS A 125 22.26 -0.58 -2.89
CA LYS A 125 22.05 -2.04 -2.76
C LYS A 125 21.67 -2.50 -1.34
N ALA A 126 20.41 -2.33 -0.99
CA ALA A 126 19.77 -3.18 0.01
C ALA A 126 18.36 -3.51 -0.46
N TRP A 127 18.19 -4.75 -0.91
CA TRP A 127 16.88 -5.36 -1.14
C TRP A 127 16.27 -5.60 0.24
N ILE A 128 15.15 -4.95 0.54
CA ILE A 128 14.36 -5.26 1.73
C ILE A 128 12.94 -5.55 1.27
N TRP A 129 12.59 -6.84 1.32
CA TRP A 129 11.22 -7.30 1.44
C TRP A 129 10.74 -6.96 2.85
N ALA A 130 9.64 -6.23 2.96
CA ALA A 130 8.82 -6.26 4.16
C ALA A 130 7.57 -7.04 3.78
N VAL A 131 7.43 -8.22 4.41
CA VAL A 131 6.15 -8.91 4.56
C VAL A 131 5.36 -8.18 5.64
#